data_AF-A0A2D5APT0-F1
#
_entry.id   AF-A0A2D5APT0-F1
#
_cell.length_a   1.000
_cell.length_b   1.000
_cell.length_c   1.000
_cell.angle_alpha   90.00
_cell.angle_beta   90.00
_cell.angle_gamma   90.00
#
_symmetry.space_group_name_H-M   'P 1'
#
loop_
_entity.id
_entity.type
_entity.pdbx_description
1 polymer ?
#
loop_
_entity_poly.entity_id
_entity_poly.type
_entity_poly.pdbx_seq_one_letter_code
_entity_poly.pdbx_strand_id
1 'polypeptide(L)'
;MKFTHSLVATGLALLVSTSHLSAQEQSPPIPVGSLSAFPTIVQTGTHPTLTWSVTIPESVEDIVDIEGPGTIVPKRDVIMDVRILGAGVTAGSSYNSSFTFVPTECQIKVDGGGYSPIFYGTNNDVNPNEIVYTKTVEEGEEVNFGSRYYYNYSWGPWFSTTNSNGNVVALRNGDTPPTTTPMHYAPTIESFIRPYLSEDGKIKIGPRDVLYLMELTHTNPNHSGFDLQDMAILVTFYDQVAESGPGDSAQNSSGTSDSSASQASSGSNNNAQKRKKRKKRGRRRK
;
A
#
# COMPACT_ATOMS: atom_id res chain seq x y z
N MET A 1 -43.31 -23.17 -60.35
CA MET A 1 -43.27 -22.77 -58.93
C MET A 1 -41.94 -22.08 -58.69
N LYS A 2 -41.97 -20.78 -58.34
CA LYS A 2 -40.78 -19.94 -58.16
C LYS A 2 -40.30 -20.08 -56.70
N PHE A 3 -39.10 -20.61 -56.49
CA PHE A 3 -38.43 -20.56 -55.20
C PHE A 3 -37.47 -19.38 -55.19
N THR A 4 -37.80 -18.35 -54.43
CA THR A 4 -36.92 -17.23 -54.10
C THR A 4 -36.13 -17.60 -52.84
N HIS A 5 -34.82 -17.82 -52.97
CA HIS A 5 -33.93 -17.89 -51.82
C HIS A 5 -33.52 -16.47 -51.42
N SER A 6 -33.96 -16.06 -50.23
CA SER A 6 -33.56 -14.80 -49.59
C SER A 6 -32.28 -15.05 -48.80
N LEU A 7 -31.24 -14.28 -49.10
CA LEU A 7 -29.92 -14.35 -48.50
C LEU A 7 -29.92 -13.40 -47.29
N VAL A 8 -29.98 -13.94 -46.08
CA VAL A 8 -29.89 -13.16 -44.83
C VAL A 8 -28.41 -13.07 -44.46
N ALA A 9 -27.79 -11.92 -44.74
CA ALA A 9 -26.46 -11.58 -44.25
C ALA A 9 -26.60 -10.97 -42.85
N THR A 10 -26.34 -11.75 -41.81
CA THR A 10 -26.26 -11.26 -40.43
C THR A 10 -24.87 -10.65 -40.22
N GLY A 11 -24.78 -9.32 -40.30
CA GLY A 11 -23.57 -8.57 -39.94
C GLY A 11 -23.42 -8.51 -38.42
N LEU A 12 -22.55 -9.35 -37.87
CA LEU A 12 -22.13 -9.27 -36.47
C LEU A 12 -21.02 -8.21 -36.36
N ALA A 13 -21.38 -7.00 -35.94
CA ALA A 13 -20.41 -5.96 -35.61
C ALA A 13 -19.77 -6.30 -34.25
N LEU A 14 -18.53 -6.80 -34.28
CA LEU A 14 -17.68 -6.90 -33.09
C LEU A 14 -17.29 -5.46 -32.68
N LEU A 15 -17.91 -4.95 -31.63
CA LEU A 15 -17.41 -3.79 -30.90
C LEU A 15 -16.13 -4.24 -30.17
N VAL A 16 -14.98 -3.94 -30.76
CA VAL A 16 -13.69 -4.03 -30.06
C VAL A 16 -13.65 -2.84 -29.10
N SER A 17 -14.08 -3.08 -27.86
CA SER A 17 -13.84 -2.16 -26.76
C SER A 17 -12.34 -2.16 -26.49
N THR A 18 -11.63 -1.15 -26.96
CA THR A 18 -10.26 -0.88 -26.54
C THR A 18 -10.29 -0.41 -25.10
N SER A 19 -10.03 -1.32 -24.16
CA SER A 19 -9.73 -0.97 -22.77
C SER A 19 -8.46 -0.12 -22.79
N HIS A 20 -8.60 1.19 -22.58
CA HIS A 20 -7.46 2.03 -22.27
C HIS A 20 -7.01 1.66 -20.86
N LEU A 21 -5.90 0.92 -20.74
CA LEU A 21 -5.12 0.88 -19.51
C LEU A 21 -4.60 2.30 -19.28
N SER A 22 -5.23 3.04 -18.36
CA SER A 22 -4.62 4.23 -17.80
C SER A 22 -3.44 3.78 -16.95
N ALA A 23 -2.26 4.31 -17.24
CA ALA A 23 -1.05 4.01 -16.50
C ALA A 23 -1.27 4.41 -15.03
N GLN A 24 -0.99 3.47 -14.13
CA GLN A 24 -0.88 3.68 -12.69
C GLN A 24 -0.03 4.93 -12.45
N GLU A 25 -0.55 5.94 -11.78
CA GLU A 25 0.25 7.08 -11.32
C GLU A 25 1.05 6.62 -10.10
N GLN A 26 2.02 5.72 -10.33
CA GLN A 26 3.03 5.43 -9.32
C GLN A 26 3.83 6.69 -9.11
N SER A 27 4.01 7.09 -7.85
CA SER A 27 5.03 8.08 -7.51
C SER A 27 6.34 7.69 -8.21
N PRO A 28 6.97 8.62 -8.94
CA PRO A 28 8.16 8.29 -9.71
C PRO A 28 9.24 7.84 -8.73
N PRO A 29 10.12 6.87 -9.06
CA PRO A 29 11.15 6.39 -8.14
C PRO A 29 12.27 7.42 -7.89
N ILE A 30 12.35 8.45 -8.75
CA ILE A 30 13.26 9.58 -8.66
C ILE A 30 12.48 10.86 -8.99
N PRO A 31 12.91 12.05 -8.51
CA PRO A 31 12.25 13.29 -8.87
C PRO A 31 12.19 13.47 -10.40
N VAL A 32 10.99 13.73 -10.92
CA VAL A 32 10.77 14.07 -12.33
C VAL A 32 10.23 15.49 -12.41
N GLY A 33 10.52 16.20 -13.48
CA GLY A 33 10.09 17.58 -13.60
C GLY A 33 10.16 18.10 -15.02
N SER A 34 9.55 19.27 -15.21
CA SER A 34 9.66 20.05 -16.43
C SER A 34 10.27 21.41 -16.12
N LEU A 35 11.06 21.92 -17.06
CA LEU A 35 11.60 23.27 -17.02
C LEU A 35 11.31 23.91 -18.38
N SER A 36 10.65 25.05 -18.39
CA SER A 36 10.34 25.82 -19.59
C SER A 36 10.61 27.30 -19.36
N ALA A 37 11.02 28.01 -20.40
CA ALA A 37 11.18 29.45 -20.38
C ALA A 37 10.38 30.05 -21.53
N PHE A 38 9.67 31.15 -21.27
CA PHE A 38 8.95 31.86 -22.32
C PHE A 38 9.17 33.38 -22.23
N PRO A 39 9.58 34.05 -23.32
CA PRO A 39 9.96 33.45 -24.61
C PRO A 39 11.28 32.66 -24.53
N THR A 40 11.44 31.66 -25.39
CA THR A 40 12.67 30.85 -25.50
C THR A 40 13.81 31.57 -26.21
N ILE A 41 13.55 32.75 -26.76
CA ILE A 41 14.51 33.62 -27.44
C ILE A 41 14.75 34.85 -26.56
N VAL A 42 16.01 35.15 -26.30
CA VAL A 42 16.42 36.35 -25.56
C VAL A 42 16.71 37.46 -26.56
N GLN A 43 15.89 38.52 -26.56
CA GLN A 43 16.21 39.79 -27.23
C GLN A 43 16.51 40.86 -26.18
N THR A 44 17.20 41.92 -26.59
CA THR A 44 17.50 43.04 -25.70
C THR A 44 16.20 43.66 -25.21
N GLY A 45 16.01 43.74 -23.89
CA GLY A 45 14.78 44.24 -23.27
C GLY A 45 13.68 43.19 -23.02
N THR A 46 13.92 41.90 -23.32
CA THR A 46 12.98 40.82 -22.99
C THR A 46 13.28 40.22 -21.63
N HIS A 47 12.24 39.98 -20.83
CA HIS A 47 12.33 39.30 -19.53
C HIS A 47 11.63 37.94 -19.64
N PRO A 48 12.35 36.86 -19.97
CA PRO A 48 11.74 35.54 -20.05
C PRO A 48 11.26 35.07 -18.68
N THR A 49 10.05 34.52 -18.66
CA THR A 49 9.46 33.86 -17.49
C THR A 49 9.89 32.39 -17.50
N LEU A 50 10.50 31.95 -16.40
CA LEU A 50 10.82 30.56 -16.16
C LEU A 50 9.66 29.88 -15.44
N THR A 51 9.16 28.79 -16.00
CA THR A 51 8.16 27.92 -15.37
C THR A 51 8.77 26.55 -15.18
N TRP A 52 8.65 26.02 -13.96
CA TRP A 52 9.18 24.73 -13.58
C TRP A 52 8.13 23.93 -12.80
N SER A 53 8.14 22.62 -12.97
CA SER A 53 7.36 21.67 -12.17
C SER A 53 8.28 20.54 -11.73
N VAL A 54 8.15 20.10 -10.49
CA VAL A 54 8.89 18.94 -9.96
C VAL A 54 7.91 18.09 -9.16
N THR A 55 7.84 16.81 -9.50
CA THR A 55 7.16 15.76 -8.73
C THR A 55 8.24 14.97 -8.00
N ILE A 56 8.26 15.08 -6.67
CA ILE A 56 9.16 14.34 -5.80
C ILE A 56 8.51 12.98 -5.47
N PRO A 57 9.26 11.88 -5.45
CA PRO A 57 8.74 10.59 -4.98
C PRO A 57 8.20 10.73 -3.56
N GLU A 58 6.96 10.33 -3.31
CA GLU A 58 6.52 10.14 -1.93
C GLU A 58 7.24 8.95 -1.33
N SER A 59 7.76 9.15 -0.12
CA SER A 59 8.26 8.09 0.74
C SER A 59 7.10 7.42 1.48
N VAL A 60 7.36 6.25 2.05
CA VAL A 60 6.37 5.51 2.85
C VAL A 60 5.92 6.34 4.06
N GLU A 61 6.78 7.20 4.60
CA GLU A 61 6.45 8.09 5.71
C GLU A 61 5.49 9.21 5.32
N ASP A 62 5.38 9.56 4.04
CA ASP A 62 4.42 10.56 3.58
C ASP A 62 2.99 10.01 3.56
N ILE A 63 2.83 8.68 3.56
CA ILE A 63 1.54 8.00 3.38
C ILE A 63 1.11 7.15 4.58
N VAL A 64 2.04 6.69 5.41
CA VAL A 64 1.74 5.96 6.64
C VAL A 64 2.67 6.42 7.77
N ASP A 65 2.16 6.36 9.00
CA ASP A 65 2.99 6.38 10.21
C ASP A 65 3.39 4.94 10.58
N ILE A 66 4.61 4.78 11.08
CA ILE A 66 5.11 3.50 11.61
C ILE A 66 5.41 3.71 13.10
N GLU A 67 4.54 3.16 13.94
CA GLU A 67 4.57 3.32 15.38
C GLU A 67 5.20 2.12 16.10
N GLY A 68 5.91 2.39 17.19
CA GLY A 68 6.51 1.35 18.02
C GLY A 68 7.43 0.41 17.22
N PRO A 69 7.31 -0.92 17.38
CA PRO A 69 8.11 -1.88 16.65
C PRO A 69 7.63 -2.11 15.20
N GLY A 70 6.49 -1.51 14.79
CA GLY A 70 6.04 -1.55 13.41
C GLY A 70 4.52 -1.52 13.17
N THR A 71 3.70 -0.96 14.05
CA THR A 71 2.28 -0.73 13.74
C THR A 71 2.17 0.32 12.63
N ILE A 72 1.48 -0.01 11.55
CA ILE A 72 1.22 0.92 10.45
C ILE A 72 -0.08 1.67 10.75
N VAL A 73 -0.10 2.98 10.53
CA VAL A 73 -1.30 3.82 10.56
C VAL A 73 -1.33 4.68 9.30
N PRO A 74 -2.21 4.42 8.31
CA PRO A 74 -2.28 5.22 7.10
C PRO A 74 -2.73 6.66 7.36
N LYS A 75 -2.12 7.60 6.62
CA LYS A 75 -2.47 9.03 6.62
C LYS A 75 -3.58 9.37 5.62
N ARG A 76 -3.95 8.39 4.80
CA ARG A 76 -5.00 8.43 3.78
C ARG A 76 -5.32 7.00 3.36
N ASP A 77 -6.43 6.84 2.64
CA ASP A 77 -6.81 5.56 2.07
C ASP A 77 -5.76 5.06 1.08
N VAL A 78 -5.24 3.85 1.32
CA VAL A 78 -4.21 3.21 0.49
C VAL A 78 -4.55 1.74 0.27
N ILE A 79 -4.12 1.20 -0.86
CA ILE A 79 -4.09 -0.25 -1.07
C ILE A 79 -2.77 -0.77 -0.54
N MET A 80 -2.85 -1.83 0.26
CA MET A 80 -1.72 -2.51 0.86
C MET A 80 -1.63 -3.93 0.29
N ASP A 81 -0.48 -4.25 -0.31
CA ASP A 81 -0.11 -5.61 -0.69
C ASP A 81 0.95 -6.16 0.26
N VAL A 82 0.80 -7.42 0.65
CA VAL A 82 1.73 -8.12 1.54
C VAL A 82 2.32 -9.33 0.83
N ARG A 83 3.65 -9.47 0.91
CA ARG A 83 4.41 -10.63 0.42
C ARG A 83 5.22 -11.22 1.56
N ILE A 84 5.33 -12.55 1.58
CA ILE A 84 6.27 -13.24 2.46
C ILE A 84 7.59 -13.40 1.73
N LEU A 85 8.67 -12.90 2.30
CA LEU A 85 10.01 -13.00 1.71
C LEU A 85 10.76 -14.25 2.18
N GLY A 86 10.54 -14.66 3.42
CA GLY A 86 11.17 -15.86 3.98
C GLY A 86 10.62 -16.25 5.34
N ALA A 87 10.84 -17.52 5.69
CA ALA A 87 10.47 -18.13 6.97
C ALA A 87 11.64 -18.96 7.51
N GLY A 88 12.62 -18.29 8.13
CA GLY A 88 13.95 -18.83 8.44
C GLY A 88 14.05 -19.75 9.65
N VAL A 89 12.96 -19.99 10.39
CA VAL A 89 13.01 -20.86 11.57
C VAL A 89 13.49 -22.25 11.17
N THR A 90 14.57 -22.73 11.80
CA THR A 90 15.10 -24.08 11.57
C THR A 90 15.19 -24.89 12.86
N ALA A 91 15.11 -26.20 12.72
CA ALA A 91 15.42 -27.15 13.79
C ALA A 91 16.62 -28.01 13.38
N GLY A 92 17.59 -28.12 14.29
CA GLY A 92 18.75 -28.98 14.11
C GLY A 92 18.44 -30.44 14.45
N SER A 93 19.02 -31.35 13.68
CA SER A 93 19.01 -32.79 13.99
C SER A 93 20.26 -33.16 14.78
N SER A 94 20.06 -33.78 15.95
CA SER A 94 21.15 -34.28 16.81
C SER A 94 21.96 -35.41 16.18
N TYR A 95 21.47 -36.02 15.10
CA TYR A 95 22.07 -37.21 14.49
C TYR A 95 23.06 -36.91 13.37
N ASN A 96 22.92 -35.78 12.67
CA ASN A 96 23.67 -35.51 11.43
C ASN A 96 24.03 -34.04 11.21
N SER A 97 23.86 -33.17 12.22
CA SER A 97 24.15 -31.72 12.12
C SER A 97 23.41 -31.01 10.98
N SER A 98 22.31 -31.58 10.47
CA SER A 98 21.48 -30.94 9.44
C SER A 98 20.40 -30.08 10.07
N PHE A 99 20.03 -29.01 9.37
CA PHE A 99 18.89 -28.16 9.73
C PHE A 99 17.74 -28.41 8.77
N THR A 100 16.51 -28.36 9.30
CA THR A 100 15.28 -28.40 8.51
C THR A 100 14.40 -27.21 8.87
N PHE A 101 13.81 -26.58 7.87
CA PHE A 101 12.85 -25.50 8.09
C PHE A 101 11.63 -25.99 8.87
N VAL A 102 11.19 -25.16 9.81
CA VAL A 102 10.06 -25.39 10.69
C VAL A 102 8.85 -24.61 10.13
N PRO A 103 7.64 -25.18 10.15
CA PRO A 103 6.44 -24.44 9.78
C PRO A 103 6.30 -23.17 10.61
N THR A 104 6.18 -22.04 9.93
CA THR A 104 6.03 -20.72 10.51
C THR A 104 4.73 -20.11 10.02
N GLU A 105 4.00 -19.48 10.93
CA GLU A 105 2.75 -18.80 10.68
C GLU A 105 3.00 -17.28 10.70
N CYS A 106 2.45 -16.58 9.72
CA CYS A 106 2.29 -15.13 9.75
C CYS A 106 0.81 -14.79 9.70
N GLN A 107 0.38 -13.89 10.58
CA GLN A 107 -0.97 -13.36 10.63
C GLN A 107 -0.96 -11.84 10.57
N ILE A 108 -2.03 -11.29 10.02
CA ILE A 108 -2.30 -9.85 9.95
C ILE A 108 -3.52 -9.51 10.81
N LYS A 109 -3.49 -8.36 11.45
CA LYS A 109 -4.63 -7.73 12.12
C LYS A 109 -4.82 -6.33 11.50
N VAL A 110 -6.04 -6.02 11.10
CA VAL A 110 -6.42 -4.68 10.60
C VAL A 110 -7.49 -4.10 11.52
N ASP A 111 -7.23 -2.90 12.03
CA ASP A 111 -8.04 -2.12 12.96
C ASP A 111 -8.53 -2.94 14.18
N GLY A 112 -9.80 -2.83 14.58
CA GLY A 112 -10.40 -3.56 15.70
C GLY A 112 -10.56 -5.07 15.47
N GLY A 113 -10.10 -5.59 14.33
CA GLY A 113 -10.16 -7.01 13.99
C GLY A 113 -9.28 -7.91 14.88
N GLY A 114 -9.47 -9.22 14.74
CA GLY A 114 -8.53 -10.22 15.26
C GLY A 114 -7.38 -10.47 14.29
N TYR A 115 -6.33 -11.14 14.75
CA TYR A 115 -5.31 -11.65 13.83
C TYR A 115 -5.88 -12.79 12.97
N SER A 116 -5.60 -12.75 11.67
CA SER A 116 -6.00 -13.77 10.69
C SER A 116 -4.78 -14.24 9.90
N PRO A 117 -4.60 -15.56 9.68
CA PRO A 117 -3.44 -16.10 8.99
C PRO A 117 -3.39 -15.67 7.52
N ILE A 118 -2.21 -15.24 7.08
CA ILE A 118 -1.90 -14.92 5.68
C ILE A 118 -0.84 -15.86 5.09
N PHE A 119 -0.11 -16.58 5.96
CA PHE A 119 0.85 -17.60 5.55
C PHE A 119 1.00 -18.65 6.65
N TYR A 120 1.10 -19.92 6.23
CA TYR A 120 1.54 -21.02 7.10
C TYR A 120 2.30 -22.04 6.24
N GLY A 121 3.57 -22.22 6.53
CA GLY A 121 4.45 -23.09 5.76
C GLY A 121 5.89 -22.99 6.21
N THR A 122 6.77 -23.72 5.54
CA THR A 122 8.22 -23.63 5.71
C THR A 122 8.81 -22.63 4.72
N ASN A 123 10.11 -22.30 4.84
CA ASN A 123 10.78 -21.46 3.86
C ASN A 123 10.68 -21.99 2.41
N ASN A 124 10.57 -23.32 2.23
CA ASN A 124 10.41 -23.93 0.90
C ASN A 124 9.05 -23.63 0.26
N ASP A 125 8.05 -23.24 1.07
CA ASP A 125 6.70 -22.91 0.62
C ASP A 125 6.57 -21.41 0.30
N VAL A 126 7.62 -20.62 0.55
CA VAL A 126 7.62 -19.18 0.29
C VAL A 126 7.87 -18.89 -1.18
N ASN A 127 6.96 -18.13 -1.77
CA ASN A 127 7.16 -17.49 -3.07
C ASN A 127 7.22 -15.96 -2.88
N PRO A 128 8.42 -15.33 -2.93
CA PRO A 128 8.59 -13.91 -2.63
C PRO A 128 7.91 -12.98 -3.64
N ASN A 129 7.46 -13.49 -4.79
CA ASN A 129 6.72 -12.71 -5.79
C ASN A 129 5.19 -12.76 -5.59
N GLU A 130 4.70 -13.66 -4.75
CA GLU A 130 3.27 -13.85 -4.51
C GLU A 130 2.74 -12.85 -3.48
N ILE A 131 1.66 -12.15 -3.84
CA ILE A 131 0.89 -11.33 -2.90
C ILE A 131 -0.01 -12.27 -2.11
N VAL A 132 0.29 -12.47 -0.84
CA VAL A 132 -0.48 -13.35 0.05
C VAL A 132 -1.67 -12.65 0.69
N TYR A 133 -1.69 -11.32 0.67
CA TYR A 133 -2.78 -10.50 1.19
C TYR A 133 -2.82 -9.15 0.47
N THR A 134 -4.02 -8.72 0.09
CA THR A 134 -4.27 -7.37 -0.46
C THR A 134 -5.53 -6.80 0.17
N LYS A 135 -5.49 -5.53 0.57
CA LYS A 135 -6.65 -4.82 1.14
C LYS A 135 -6.49 -3.31 0.99
N THR A 136 -7.59 -2.61 0.75
CA THR A 136 -7.69 -1.16 1.01
C THR A 136 -7.76 -0.92 2.52
N VAL A 137 -6.79 -0.19 3.04
CA VAL A 137 -6.70 0.22 4.44
C VAL A 137 -7.06 1.69 4.52
N GLU A 138 -8.05 2.02 5.33
CA GLU A 138 -8.57 3.38 5.46
C GLU A 138 -7.65 4.26 6.32
N GLU A 139 -7.74 5.58 6.14
CA GLU A 139 -7.04 6.54 7.00
C GLU A 139 -7.27 6.25 8.49
N GLY A 140 -6.19 6.13 9.25
CA GLY A 140 -6.22 5.91 10.69
C GLY A 140 -6.44 4.46 11.15
N GLU A 141 -6.70 3.50 10.25
CA GLU A 141 -6.77 2.08 10.64
C GLU A 141 -5.38 1.55 11.06
N GLU A 142 -5.29 0.86 12.19
CA GLU A 142 -4.05 0.22 12.61
C GLU A 142 -3.82 -1.12 11.89
N VAL A 143 -2.70 -1.28 11.20
CA VAL A 143 -2.28 -2.58 10.65
C VAL A 143 -1.13 -3.15 11.45
N ASN A 144 -1.28 -4.41 11.82
CA ASN A 144 -0.35 -5.12 12.68
C ASN A 144 -0.03 -6.51 12.13
N PHE A 145 1.21 -6.95 12.31
CA PHE A 145 1.67 -8.28 11.91
C PHE A 145 2.14 -9.05 13.14
N GLY A 146 1.90 -10.35 13.14
CA GLY A 146 2.37 -11.24 14.18
C GLY A 146 2.64 -12.63 13.67
N SER A 147 3.63 -13.28 14.26
CA SER A 147 4.14 -14.57 13.78
C SER A 147 4.56 -15.46 14.94
N ARG A 148 4.59 -16.76 14.64
CA ARG A 148 5.06 -17.85 15.52
C ARG A 148 5.39 -19.07 14.67
N TYR A 149 6.08 -20.04 15.25
CA TYR A 149 6.41 -21.31 14.57
C TYR A 149 5.74 -22.50 15.27
N TYR A 150 5.61 -23.62 14.55
CA TYR A 150 5.06 -24.87 15.07
C TYR A 150 6.11 -25.98 15.02
N TYR A 151 6.57 -26.42 16.18
CA TYR A 151 7.60 -27.44 16.32
C TYR A 151 7.26 -28.40 17.46
N ASN A 152 7.55 -29.70 17.28
CA ASN A 152 7.30 -30.75 18.28
C ASN A 152 5.87 -30.72 18.86
N TYR A 153 4.87 -30.59 17.98
CA TYR A 153 3.44 -30.54 18.34
C TYR A 153 3.03 -29.36 19.23
N SER A 154 3.83 -28.30 19.28
CA SER A 154 3.54 -27.09 20.04
C SER A 154 3.79 -25.84 19.21
N TRP A 155 2.99 -24.81 19.46
CA TRP A 155 3.30 -23.46 19.03
C TRP A 155 4.44 -22.88 19.88
N GLY A 156 5.36 -22.20 19.20
CA GLY A 156 6.34 -21.32 19.82
C GLY A 156 5.70 -20.04 20.37
N PRO A 157 6.52 -19.14 20.93
CA PRO A 157 6.06 -17.83 21.39
C PRO A 157 5.46 -17.00 20.24
N TRP A 158 4.56 -16.09 20.61
CA TRP A 158 3.91 -15.15 19.70
C TRP A 158 4.55 -13.77 19.82
N PHE A 159 5.12 -13.28 18.72
CA PHE A 159 5.63 -11.92 18.60
C PHE A 159 4.88 -11.16 17.52
N SER A 160 4.55 -9.91 17.79
CA SER A 160 3.83 -9.02 16.91
C SER A 160 4.29 -7.58 17.05
N THR A 161 3.86 -6.75 16.11
CA THR A 161 4.07 -5.29 16.10
C THR A 161 3.44 -4.58 17.31
N THR A 162 2.64 -5.26 18.14
CA THR A 162 1.99 -4.68 19.32
C THR A 162 2.54 -5.18 20.65
N ASN A 163 3.34 -6.25 20.66
CA ASN A 163 3.77 -6.92 21.90
C ASN A 163 5.27 -7.26 21.94
N SER A 164 6.07 -6.65 21.07
CA SER A 164 7.48 -6.95 20.89
C SER A 164 8.37 -5.79 21.34
N ASN A 165 9.41 -6.12 22.12
CA ASN A 165 10.48 -5.20 22.52
C ASN A 165 11.81 -5.59 21.85
N GLY A 166 11.79 -5.73 20.52
CA GLY A 166 12.98 -5.96 19.71
C GLY A 166 12.91 -7.20 18.81
N ASN A 167 11.97 -8.13 19.07
CA ASN A 167 11.72 -9.32 18.24
C ASN A 167 11.04 -9.03 16.89
N VAL A 168 10.59 -7.79 16.69
CA VAL A 168 9.92 -7.34 15.47
C VAL A 168 10.47 -5.96 15.17
N VAL A 169 10.90 -5.75 13.94
CA VAL A 169 11.41 -4.48 13.46
C VAL A 169 10.82 -4.19 12.09
N ALA A 170 10.23 -3.01 11.94
CA ALA A 170 9.86 -2.44 10.65
C ALA A 170 11.00 -1.55 10.13
N LEU A 171 11.41 -1.78 8.89
CA LEU A 171 12.49 -1.07 8.21
C LEU A 171 11.99 -0.43 6.92
N ARG A 172 12.50 0.75 6.63
CA ARG A 172 12.22 1.55 5.45
C ARG A 172 13.40 1.50 4.48
N ASN A 173 13.19 1.96 3.25
CA ASN A 173 14.27 2.10 2.30
C ASN A 173 15.39 3.00 2.85
N GLY A 174 16.64 2.53 2.80
CA GLY A 174 17.82 3.22 3.33
C GLY A 174 18.12 2.97 4.81
N ASP A 175 17.23 2.31 5.55
CA ASP A 175 17.49 1.92 6.93
C ASP A 175 18.63 0.92 7.03
N THR A 176 19.31 0.92 8.17
CA THR A 176 20.33 -0.08 8.49
C THR A 176 19.66 -1.25 9.19
N PRO A 177 19.75 -2.48 8.66
CA PRO A 177 19.29 -3.68 9.37
C PRO A 177 19.92 -3.76 10.77
N PRO A 178 19.18 -4.23 11.80
CA PRO A 178 19.74 -4.37 13.15
C PRO A 178 20.99 -5.26 13.15
N THR A 179 22.08 -4.76 13.75
CA THR A 179 23.42 -5.35 13.64
C THR A 179 23.73 -6.42 14.68
N THR A 180 22.76 -7.20 15.15
CA THR A 180 23.06 -8.31 16.09
C THR A 180 23.84 -9.45 15.42
N THR A 181 23.97 -9.42 14.08
CA THR A 181 24.99 -10.14 13.32
C THR A 181 25.88 -9.17 12.53
N PRO A 182 27.22 -9.25 12.60
CA PRO A 182 28.13 -8.34 11.89
C PRO A 182 27.90 -8.38 10.36
N MET A 183 27.40 -7.26 9.84
CA MET A 183 26.89 -7.03 8.48
C MET A 183 27.88 -7.28 7.33
N HIS A 184 29.17 -7.50 7.61
CA HIS A 184 30.19 -7.58 6.56
C HIS A 184 30.78 -8.97 6.30
N TYR A 185 30.54 -9.97 7.15
CA TYR A 185 31.10 -11.32 6.95
C TYR A 185 30.23 -12.46 7.46
N ALA A 186 29.00 -12.22 7.89
CA ALA A 186 28.17 -13.29 8.42
C ALA A 186 27.59 -14.16 7.28
N PRO A 187 27.95 -15.45 7.17
CA PRO A 187 27.29 -16.38 6.24
C PRO A 187 25.82 -16.64 6.59
N THR A 188 25.25 -15.92 7.55
CA THR A 188 23.93 -16.13 8.17
C THR A 188 22.86 -15.14 7.74
N ILE A 189 23.14 -14.13 6.90
CA ILE A 189 22.03 -13.47 6.19
C ILE A 189 21.46 -14.50 5.23
N GLU A 190 20.30 -15.01 5.58
CA GLU A 190 19.49 -15.89 4.77
C GLU A 190 19.36 -15.34 3.36
N SER A 191 19.37 -16.25 2.39
CA SER A 191 19.44 -15.87 0.97
C SER A 191 18.31 -14.95 0.52
N PHE A 192 17.17 -14.96 1.23
CA PHE A 192 15.97 -14.21 0.86
C PHE A 192 15.98 -12.71 1.22
N ILE A 193 16.83 -12.24 2.16
CA ILE A 193 16.93 -10.80 2.46
C ILE A 193 17.94 -10.11 1.54
N ARG A 194 18.97 -10.83 1.07
CA ARG A 194 20.06 -10.29 0.24
C ARG A 194 19.60 -9.48 -0.99
N PRO A 195 18.55 -9.87 -1.74
CA PRO A 195 18.07 -9.08 -2.88
C PRO A 195 17.55 -7.68 -2.49
N TYR A 196 17.20 -7.49 -1.22
CA TYR A 196 16.66 -6.27 -0.64
C TYR A 196 17.72 -5.49 0.15
N LEU A 197 19.01 -5.79 -0.06
CA LEU A 197 20.12 -5.03 0.48
C LEU A 197 20.84 -4.28 -0.63
N SER A 198 21.27 -3.06 -0.35
CA SER A 198 22.20 -2.30 -1.18
C SER A 198 23.63 -2.82 -1.01
N GLU A 199 24.54 -2.33 -1.86
CA GLU A 199 25.97 -2.71 -1.80
C GLU A 199 26.64 -2.35 -0.46
N ASP A 200 26.15 -1.30 0.20
CA ASP A 200 26.58 -0.86 1.54
C ASP A 200 25.79 -1.52 2.69
N GLY A 201 24.93 -2.51 2.41
CA GLY A 201 24.22 -3.30 3.41
C GLY A 201 22.98 -2.63 4.01
N LYS A 202 22.51 -1.51 3.45
CA LYS A 202 21.24 -0.87 3.83
C LYS A 202 20.06 -1.56 3.16
N ILE A 203 18.87 -1.37 3.72
CA ILE A 203 17.63 -1.82 3.09
C ILE A 203 17.44 -1.11 1.74
N LYS A 204 17.16 -1.90 0.71
CA LYS A 204 16.90 -1.47 -0.66
C LYS A 204 15.55 -2.03 -1.11
N ILE A 205 14.50 -1.26 -0.87
CA ILE A 205 13.11 -1.57 -1.20
C ILE A 205 12.47 -0.38 -1.91
N GLY A 206 11.23 -0.51 -2.40
CA GLY A 206 10.50 0.59 -3.01
C GLY A 206 10.29 1.76 -2.04
N PRO A 207 10.09 2.99 -2.56
CA PRO A 207 9.94 4.17 -1.72
C PRO A 207 8.72 4.12 -0.80
N ARG A 208 7.69 3.35 -1.19
CA ARG A 208 6.44 3.15 -0.45
C ARG A 208 6.33 1.75 0.17
N ASP A 209 7.47 1.10 0.41
CA ASP A 209 7.53 -0.24 1.00
C ASP A 209 7.98 -0.18 2.47
N VAL A 210 7.52 -1.17 3.25
CA VAL A 210 8.01 -1.47 4.60
C VAL A 210 8.44 -2.93 4.65
N LEU A 211 9.65 -3.18 5.13
CA LEU A 211 10.18 -4.52 5.38
C LEU A 211 10.07 -4.83 6.87
N TYR A 212 9.34 -5.88 7.22
CA TYR A 212 9.34 -6.44 8.57
C TYR A 212 10.34 -7.57 8.68
N LEU A 213 11.13 -7.53 9.72
CA LEU A 213 12.04 -8.59 10.14
C LEU A 213 11.63 -9.04 11.55
N MET A 214 11.53 -10.36 11.75
CA MET A 214 11.08 -10.93 13.01
C MET A 214 12.03 -12.03 13.49
N GLU A 215 12.25 -12.04 14.80
CA GLU A 215 12.91 -13.11 15.53
C GLU A 215 11.84 -13.83 16.36
N LEU A 216 11.72 -15.14 16.16
CA LEU A 216 10.69 -15.97 16.77
C LEU A 216 11.27 -16.99 17.76
N THR A 217 12.56 -17.30 17.69
CA THR A 217 13.16 -18.36 18.51
C THR A 217 13.88 -17.84 19.75
N HIS A 218 14.37 -16.60 19.76
CA HIS A 218 15.12 -16.01 20.88
C HIS A 218 14.59 -14.63 21.29
N THR A 219 14.68 -14.28 22.57
CA THR A 219 14.34 -12.93 23.07
C THR A 219 15.54 -12.13 23.56
N ASN A 220 16.71 -12.75 23.66
CA ASN A 220 17.95 -12.09 24.05
C ASN A 220 18.70 -11.61 22.79
N PRO A 221 18.84 -10.30 22.55
CA PRO A 221 19.52 -9.76 21.37
C PRO A 221 21.00 -10.13 21.26
N ASN A 222 21.61 -10.61 22.34
CA ASN A 222 23.00 -11.07 22.35
C ASN A 222 23.13 -12.57 22.05
N HIS A 223 22.03 -13.28 21.84
CA HIS A 223 22.07 -14.69 21.47
C HIS A 223 22.52 -14.82 20.00
N SER A 224 23.36 -15.80 19.69
CA SER A 224 23.87 -15.99 18.32
C SER A 224 22.80 -16.34 17.30
N GLY A 225 21.66 -16.85 17.77
CA GLY A 225 20.47 -17.11 16.96
C GLY A 225 19.43 -15.99 16.99
N PHE A 226 19.72 -14.83 17.59
CA PHE A 226 18.87 -13.64 17.48
C PHE A 226 19.35 -12.84 16.27
N ASP A 227 18.74 -13.08 15.11
CA ASP A 227 19.15 -12.48 13.84
C ASP A 227 18.03 -11.76 13.09
N LEU A 228 16.79 -11.85 13.59
CA LEU A 228 15.58 -11.25 12.99
C LEU A 228 15.25 -11.81 11.60
N GLN A 229 15.58 -13.07 11.32
CA GLN A 229 15.35 -13.69 10.01
C GLN A 229 14.38 -14.88 10.08
N ASP A 230 13.74 -15.10 11.23
CA ASP A 230 12.76 -16.16 11.40
C ASP A 230 11.48 -15.92 10.57
N MET A 231 11.11 -14.66 10.32
CA MET A 231 10.07 -14.27 9.37
C MET A 231 10.39 -12.91 8.75
N ALA A 232 10.27 -12.81 7.42
CA ALA A 232 10.45 -11.57 6.68
C ALA A 232 9.23 -11.27 5.81
N ILE A 233 8.68 -10.05 5.91
CA ILE A 233 7.46 -9.62 5.24
C ILE A 233 7.73 -8.32 4.50
N LEU A 234 7.34 -8.23 3.23
CA LEU A 234 7.35 -6.97 2.48
C LEU A 234 5.93 -6.46 2.33
N VAL A 235 5.70 -5.23 2.75
CA VAL A 235 4.43 -4.52 2.61
C VAL A 235 4.61 -3.37 1.65
N THR A 236 3.78 -3.29 0.61
CA THR A 236 3.83 -2.25 -0.42
C THR A 236 2.52 -1.47 -0.41
N PHE A 237 2.62 -0.14 -0.43
CA PHE A 237 1.46 0.76 -0.48
C PHE A 237 1.34 1.49 -1.82
N TYR A 238 0.11 1.65 -2.29
CA TYR A 238 -0.22 2.47 -3.45
C TYR A 238 -1.61 3.06 -3.34
N ASP A 239 -1.86 4.10 -4.13
CA ASP A 239 -3.12 4.85 -4.07
C ASP A 239 -4.26 4.06 -4.72
N GLN A 240 -5.46 4.18 -4.16
CA GLN A 240 -6.66 3.70 -4.82
C GLN A 240 -6.96 4.60 -6.02
N VAL A 241 -7.10 4.01 -7.20
CA VAL A 241 -7.46 4.77 -8.40
C VAL A 241 -8.90 5.26 -8.25
N ALA A 242 -9.12 6.57 -8.36
CA ALA A 242 -10.46 7.11 -8.50
C ALA A 242 -11.03 6.66 -9.85
N GLU A 243 -12.08 5.82 -9.85
CA GLU A 243 -12.81 5.56 -11.08
C GLU A 243 -13.53 6.84 -11.52
N SER A 244 -13.08 7.44 -12.62
CA SER A 244 -13.89 8.42 -13.34
C SER A 244 -15.09 7.68 -13.94
N GLY A 245 -16.23 7.73 -13.26
CA GLY A 245 -17.47 7.10 -13.74
C GLY A 245 -17.89 7.59 -15.13
N PRO A 246 -18.66 6.79 -15.89
CA PRO A 246 -19.14 7.19 -17.21
C PRO A 246 -20.30 8.18 -17.07
N GLY A 247 -20.04 9.46 -17.32
CA GLY A 247 -21.08 10.48 -17.46
C GLY A 247 -20.55 11.91 -17.48
N ASP A 248 -20.17 12.43 -18.64
CA ASP A 248 -21.12 13.14 -19.52
C ASP A 248 -20.36 13.61 -20.77
N SER A 249 -20.74 13.09 -21.94
CA SER A 249 -20.21 13.54 -23.22
C SER A 249 -21.05 14.72 -23.73
N ALA A 250 -20.33 15.83 -23.95
CA ALA A 250 -20.60 16.85 -24.97
C ALA A 250 -21.88 17.72 -24.85
N GLN A 251 -21.70 18.97 -24.43
CA GLN A 251 -22.09 20.08 -25.29
C GLN A 251 -20.93 21.03 -25.53
N ASN A 252 -20.34 20.88 -26.71
CA ASN A 252 -19.67 21.95 -27.41
C ASN A 252 -20.72 23.00 -27.78
N SER A 253 -20.63 24.23 -27.25
CA SER A 253 -21.25 25.39 -27.86
C SER A 253 -20.27 26.57 -27.84
N SER A 254 -19.58 26.71 -28.97
CA SER A 254 -19.00 27.96 -29.44
C SER A 254 -20.03 29.10 -29.41
N GLY A 255 -19.67 30.24 -28.84
CA GLY A 255 -20.51 31.44 -28.85
C GLY A 255 -19.80 32.64 -28.23
N THR A 256 -18.97 33.30 -29.02
CA THR A 256 -18.43 34.64 -28.74
C THR A 256 -19.54 35.69 -28.74
N SER A 257 -19.38 36.69 -27.85
CA SER A 257 -19.71 38.12 -27.99
C SER A 257 -20.70 38.77 -27.01
N ASP A 258 -20.29 39.98 -26.61
CA ASP A 258 -20.87 41.00 -25.75
C ASP A 258 -22.39 41.22 -25.85
N SER A 259 -23.01 41.53 -24.71
CA SER A 259 -23.71 42.83 -24.54
C SER A 259 -24.23 43.05 -23.12
N SER A 260 -24.14 44.32 -22.75
CA SER A 260 -24.55 45.01 -21.53
C SER A 260 -26.06 45.01 -21.21
N ALA A 261 -26.35 45.36 -19.94
CA ALA A 261 -27.44 46.22 -19.46
C ALA A 261 -28.61 45.56 -18.67
N SER A 262 -28.64 45.92 -17.38
CA SER A 262 -29.79 46.34 -16.54
C SER A 262 -31.21 45.87 -16.88
N GLN A 263 -31.92 45.33 -15.87
CA GLN A 263 -33.05 46.03 -15.23
C GLN A 263 -33.67 45.21 -14.08
N ALA A 264 -34.00 45.93 -13.01
CA ALA A 264 -34.83 45.48 -11.90
C ALA A 264 -36.33 45.46 -12.28
N SER A 265 -37.15 44.67 -11.56
CA SER A 265 -38.36 45.13 -10.86
C SER A 265 -39.38 44.01 -10.56
N SER A 266 -39.85 44.01 -9.31
CA SER A 266 -41.21 43.64 -8.81
C SER A 266 -41.74 42.21 -9.00
N GLY A 267 -42.37 41.55 -8.04
CA GLY A 267 -42.85 41.97 -6.72
C GLY A 267 -43.62 40.85 -6.00
N SER A 268 -43.55 40.89 -4.67
CA SER A 268 -44.68 40.80 -3.72
C SER A 268 -45.64 39.60 -3.73
N ASN A 269 -45.65 38.78 -2.67
CA ASN A 269 -46.65 38.82 -1.57
C ASN A 269 -46.70 37.52 -0.73
N ASN A 270 -46.47 37.69 0.58
CA ASN A 270 -47.28 37.26 1.74
C ASN A 270 -48.08 35.92 1.73
N ASN A 271 -47.72 35.03 2.68
CA ASN A 271 -48.58 34.57 3.80
C ASN A 271 -47.81 33.52 4.62
N ALA A 272 -47.41 33.77 5.87
CA ALA A 272 -48.22 33.73 7.09
C ALA A 272 -49.08 32.45 7.26
N GLN A 273 -48.62 31.48 8.05
CA GLN A 273 -49.22 31.14 9.37
C GLN A 273 -48.72 29.81 9.97
N LYS A 274 -48.17 29.93 11.19
CA LYS A 274 -48.44 29.12 12.40
C LYS A 274 -48.73 27.61 12.24
N ARG A 275 -47.95 26.78 12.95
CA ARG A 275 -48.41 26.15 14.22
C ARG A 275 -47.30 25.40 14.98
N LYS A 276 -47.07 25.85 16.21
CA LYS A 276 -46.41 25.14 17.32
C LYS A 276 -47.20 23.89 17.72
N LYS A 277 -46.50 22.83 18.16
CA LYS A 277 -46.87 22.08 19.39
C LYS A 277 -45.70 21.26 19.95
N ARG A 278 -45.36 21.59 21.21
CA ARG A 278 -44.49 20.86 22.16
C ARG A 278 -45.21 19.60 22.69
N LYS A 279 -44.43 18.56 23.02
CA LYS A 279 -44.42 17.79 24.31
C LYS A 279 -43.58 16.52 24.12
N LYS A 280 -42.96 15.85 25.09
CA LYS A 280 -42.32 16.14 26.40
C LYS A 280 -41.88 14.74 26.90
N ARG A 281 -40.60 14.58 27.26
CA ARG A 281 -40.00 13.63 28.24
C ARG A 281 -40.44 12.15 28.27
N GLY A 282 -39.43 11.27 28.32
CA GLY A 282 -39.49 9.98 29.01
C GLY A 282 -38.08 9.40 29.19
N ARG A 283 -37.71 9.09 30.43
CA ARG A 283 -36.38 8.68 30.92
C ARG A 283 -36.57 7.34 31.64
N ARG A 284 -35.83 6.26 31.30
CA ARG A 284 -35.23 5.27 32.23
C ARG A 284 -34.80 3.96 31.54
N ARG A 285 -33.51 3.64 31.75
CA ARG A 285 -32.91 2.36 32.19
C ARG A 285 -33.67 1.05 31.89
N LYS A 286 -32.97 0.14 31.22
CA LYS A 286 -32.44 -1.07 31.85
C LYS A 286 -30.97 -1.20 31.48
#